data_AF-A0A218P457-F1
#
_entry.id   AF-A0A218P457-F1
#
_cell.length_a   1.000
_cell.length_b   1.000
_cell.length_c   1.000
_cell.angle_alpha   90.00
_cell.angle_beta   90.00
_cell.angle_gamma   90.00
#
_symmetry.space_group_name_H-M   'P 1'
#
loop_
_entity.id
_entity.type
_entity.pdbx_description
1 polymer ?
#
loop_
_entity_poly.entity_id
_entity_poly.type
_entity_poly.pdbx_seq_one_letter_code
_entity_poly.pdbx_strand_id
1 'polypeptide(L)'
;MRRLFVSLAFLLPGTFYIAVNFRPDYLAAVLLGWLTFALEYRYGSKGKAEEELVAVGVSTPMLLLPLNATLAEALVASVFVIELAVLMFKFKPSRS
;
A
#
# COMPACT_ATOMS: atom_id res chain seq x y z
N MET A 1 -2.22 -12.70 -9.21
CA MET A 1 -3.58 -12.38 -8.73
C MET A 1 -3.88 -12.97 -7.35
N ARG A 2 -3.69 -14.30 -7.13
CA ARG A 2 -4.03 -14.96 -5.85
C ARG A 2 -3.34 -14.37 -4.61
N ARG A 3 -2.15 -13.79 -4.79
CA ARG A 3 -1.35 -13.15 -3.72
C ARG A 3 -1.77 -11.71 -3.43
N LEU A 4 -2.39 -11.01 -4.38
CA LEU A 4 -2.98 -9.68 -4.15
C LEU A 4 -4.10 -9.76 -3.07
N PHE A 5 -4.86 -10.84 -3.07
CA PHE A 5 -5.89 -11.11 -2.07
C PHE A 5 -5.32 -11.36 -0.67
N VAL A 6 -4.02 -11.69 -0.55
CA VAL A 6 -3.35 -11.77 0.76
C VAL A 6 -3.23 -10.38 1.36
N SER A 7 -2.90 -9.36 0.57
CA SER A 7 -2.88 -7.95 1.00
C SER A 7 -4.24 -7.50 1.54
N LEU A 8 -5.32 -8.02 0.97
CA LEU A 8 -6.70 -7.72 1.38
C LEU A 8 -7.00 -8.20 2.82
N ALA A 9 -6.37 -9.31 3.24
CA ALA A 9 -6.49 -9.82 4.61
C ALA A 9 -5.83 -8.88 5.65
N PHE A 10 -4.93 -7.99 5.23
CA PHE A 10 -4.34 -6.96 6.09
C PHE A 10 -5.06 -5.61 5.97
N LEU A 11 -5.53 -5.26 4.76
CA LEU A 11 -6.27 -4.02 4.52
C LEU A 11 -7.62 -3.97 5.24
N LEU A 12 -8.37 -5.06 5.25
CA LEU A 12 -9.69 -5.10 5.90
C LEU A 12 -9.59 -4.87 7.42
N PRO A 13 -8.73 -5.57 8.18
CA PRO A 13 -8.52 -5.27 9.59
C PRO A 13 -7.97 -3.87 9.84
N GLY A 14 -7.03 -3.37 9.01
CA GLY A 14 -6.50 -2.02 9.14
C GLY A 14 -7.57 -0.94 8.96
N THR A 15 -8.48 -1.14 8.00
CA THR A 15 -9.61 -0.23 7.76
C THR A 15 -10.60 -0.25 8.92
N PHE A 16 -10.93 -1.44 9.43
CA PHE A 16 -11.79 -1.58 10.61
C PHE A 16 -11.15 -0.95 11.86
N TYR A 17 -9.84 -1.12 12.04
CA TYR A 17 -9.10 -0.54 13.15
C TYR A 17 -9.13 0.99 13.15
N ILE A 18 -9.00 1.64 11.99
CA ILE A 18 -9.14 3.10 11.89
C ILE A 18 -10.56 3.57 12.24
N ALA A 19 -11.58 2.81 11.82
CA ALA A 19 -12.97 3.16 12.10
C ALA A 19 -13.27 3.14 13.61
N VAL A 20 -12.58 2.30 14.37
CA VAL A 20 -12.72 2.19 15.83
C VAL A 20 -11.74 3.12 16.58
N ASN A 21 -10.52 3.29 16.07
CA ASN A 21 -9.46 4.08 16.70
C ASN A 21 -8.78 4.98 15.66
N PHE A 22 -9.37 6.16 15.45
CA PHE A 22 -8.90 7.08 14.43
C PHE A 22 -7.55 7.68 14.80
N ARG A 23 -6.52 7.28 14.04
CA ARG A 23 -5.17 7.84 14.13
C ARG A 23 -4.68 8.23 12.73
N PRO A 24 -4.20 9.47 12.54
CA PRO A 24 -3.80 9.96 11.22
C PRO A 24 -2.66 9.13 10.60
N ASP A 25 -1.73 8.64 11.40
CA ASP A 25 -0.59 7.83 10.96
C ASP A 25 -1.05 6.48 10.39
N TYR A 26 -2.07 5.89 11.00
CA TYR A 26 -2.69 4.65 10.56
C TYR A 26 -3.54 4.88 9.30
N LEU A 27 -4.24 6.02 9.24
CA LEU A 27 -5.04 6.42 8.08
C LEU A 27 -4.17 6.53 6.82
N ALA A 28 -3.02 7.20 6.91
CA ALA A 28 -2.09 7.31 5.78
C ALA A 28 -1.63 5.93 5.30
N ALA A 29 -1.23 5.05 6.21
CA ALA A 29 -0.78 3.71 5.86
C ALA A 29 -1.88 2.86 5.20
N VAL A 30 -3.11 2.92 5.68
CA VAL A 30 -4.24 2.17 5.10
C VAL A 30 -4.67 2.74 3.75
N LEU A 31 -4.74 4.06 3.60
CA LEU A 31 -5.07 4.68 2.32
C LEU A 31 -4.03 4.36 1.25
N LEU A 32 -2.75 4.39 1.62
CA LEU A 32 -1.67 3.98 0.71
C LEU A 32 -1.76 2.50 0.37
N GLY A 33 -1.98 1.63 1.36
CA GLY A 33 -2.18 0.21 1.07
C GLY A 33 -3.36 -0.08 0.12
N TRP A 34 -4.46 0.68 0.24
CA TRP A 34 -5.58 0.62 -0.70
C TRP A 34 -5.20 1.15 -2.09
N LEU A 35 -4.39 2.20 -2.16
CA LEU A 35 -3.86 2.75 -3.41
C LEU A 35 -2.92 1.75 -4.09
N THR A 36 -2.01 1.11 -3.37
CA THR A 36 -1.15 0.03 -3.91
C THR A 36 -2.00 -1.10 -4.45
N PHE A 37 -2.99 -1.55 -3.69
CA PHE A 37 -3.89 -2.62 -4.10
C PHE A 37 -4.65 -2.25 -5.38
N ALA A 38 -5.20 -1.03 -5.46
CA ALA A 38 -5.91 -0.55 -6.63
C ALA A 38 -5.00 -0.42 -7.86
N LEU A 39 -3.76 0.07 -7.69
CA LEU A 39 -2.78 0.18 -8.76
C LEU A 39 -2.39 -1.19 -9.32
N GLU A 40 -2.12 -2.16 -8.45
CA GLU A 40 -1.80 -3.51 -8.88
C GLU A 40 -2.99 -4.23 -9.51
N TYR A 41 -4.18 -4.11 -8.91
CA TYR A 41 -5.40 -4.70 -9.47
C TYR A 41 -5.71 -4.15 -10.87
N ARG A 42 -5.54 -2.84 -11.08
CA ARG A 42 -5.90 -2.18 -12.34
C ARG A 42 -4.86 -2.35 -13.43
N TYR A 43 -3.58 -2.22 -13.09
CA TYR A 43 -2.52 -2.17 -14.09
C TYR A 43 -1.73 -3.47 -14.23
N GLY A 44 -1.96 -4.44 -13.34
CA GLY A 44 -1.35 -5.77 -13.37
C GLY A 44 0.16 -5.75 -13.15
N SER A 45 0.61 -6.39 -12.08
CA SER A 45 2.03 -6.76 -11.93
C SER A 45 2.46 -7.66 -13.08
N LYS A 46 3.56 -7.29 -13.75
CA LYS A 46 4.07 -8.08 -14.89
C LYS A 46 4.88 -9.30 -14.43
N GLY A 47 5.12 -9.46 -13.12
CA GLY A 47 5.91 -10.57 -12.58
C GLY A 47 5.59 -10.94 -11.13
N LYS A 48 5.95 -12.18 -10.75
CA LYS A 48 5.77 -12.71 -9.38
C LYS A 48 6.49 -11.90 -8.30
N ALA A 49 7.66 -11.35 -8.61
CA ALA A 49 8.45 -10.54 -7.68
C ALA A 49 7.79 -9.20 -7.35
N GLU A 50 7.12 -8.63 -8.35
CA GLU A 50 6.44 -7.34 -8.28
C GLU A 50 5.15 -7.47 -7.42
N GLU A 51 4.44 -8.60 -7.56
CA GLU A 51 3.32 -8.99 -6.69
C GLU A 51 3.74 -9.22 -5.22
N GLU A 52 4.91 -9.83 -4.98
CA GLU A 52 5.44 -10.04 -3.63
C GLU A 52 5.89 -8.73 -2.98
N LEU A 53 6.55 -7.85 -3.73
CA LEU A 53 6.94 -6.52 -3.27
C LEU A 53 5.74 -5.70 -2.81
N VAL A 54 4.60 -5.79 -3.50
CA VAL A 54 3.38 -5.08 -3.10
C VAL A 54 2.77 -5.69 -1.85
N ALA A 55 2.67 -7.02 -1.77
CA ALA A 55 2.17 -7.68 -0.57
C ALA A 55 3.00 -7.30 0.67
N VAL A 56 4.32 -7.31 0.54
CA VAL A 56 5.26 -6.91 1.59
C VAL A 56 5.15 -5.40 1.89
N GLY A 57 5.04 -4.56 0.86
CA GLY A 57 4.90 -3.11 1.00
C GLY A 57 3.63 -2.67 1.72
N VAL A 58 2.54 -3.44 1.59
CA VAL A 58 1.29 -3.21 2.32
C VAL A 58 1.33 -3.81 3.73
N SER A 59 1.86 -5.03 3.90
CA SER A 59 1.81 -5.73 5.18
C SER A 59 2.82 -5.21 6.20
N THR A 60 4.02 -4.82 5.76
CA THR A 60 5.13 -4.47 6.66
C THR A 60 4.88 -3.18 7.46
N PRO A 61 4.40 -2.09 6.85
CA PRO A 61 4.07 -0.87 7.60
C PRO A 61 2.93 -1.11 8.59
N MET A 62 1.92 -1.91 8.22
CA MET A 62 0.79 -2.24 9.11
C MET A 62 1.21 -3.01 10.36
N LEU A 63 2.17 -3.92 10.22
CA LEU A 63 2.71 -4.69 11.36
C LEU A 63 3.69 -3.87 12.20
N LEU A 64 4.40 -2.91 11.60
CA LEU A 64 5.38 -2.07 12.29
C LEU A 64 4.73 -0.89 13.04
N LEU A 65 3.59 -0.36 12.59
CA LEU A 65 2.87 0.74 13.23
C LEU A 65 2.67 0.56 14.76
N PRO A 66 2.27 -0.62 15.28
CA PRO A 66 2.15 -0.83 16.73
C PRO A 66 3.48 -1.11 17.45
N LEU A 67 4.55 -1.47 16.72
CA LEU A 67 5.85 -1.86 17.29
C LEU A 67 6.85 -0.69 17.34
N ASN A 68 6.92 0.09 16.27
CA ASN A 68 7.82 1.22 16.12
C ASN A 68 7.26 2.22 15.11
N ALA A 69 6.58 3.26 15.61
CA ALA A 69 5.91 4.26 14.79
C ALA A 69 6.89 4.98 13.84
N THR A 70 8.09 5.34 14.30
CA THR A 70 9.07 6.08 13.49
C THR A 70 9.55 5.28 12.28
N LEU A 71 9.83 3.98 12.47
CA LEU A 71 10.20 3.10 11.35
C LEU A 71 9.02 2.86 10.40
N ALA A 72 7.81 2.71 10.95
CA ALA A 72 6.62 2.55 10.15
C ALA A 72 6.34 3.78 9.29
N GLU A 73 6.42 4.98 9.85
CA GLU A 73 6.26 6.25 9.13
C GLU A 73 7.29 6.39 8.00
N ALA A 74 8.56 6.06 8.24
CA ALA A 74 9.59 6.10 7.21
C ALA A 74 9.29 5.15 6.04
N LEU A 75 8.75 3.95 6.33
CA LEU A 75 8.33 3.00 5.31
C LEU A 75 7.10 3.47 4.55
N VAL A 76 6.10 4.01 5.25
CA VAL A 76 4.89 4.60 4.64
C VAL A 76 5.28 5.74 3.69
N ALA A 77 6.19 6.62 4.11
CA ALA A 77 6.70 7.70 3.26
C ALA A 77 7.44 7.15 2.03
N SER A 78 8.23 6.09 2.19
CA SER A 78 8.92 5.44 1.07
C SER A 78 7.94 4.82 0.06
N VAL A 79 6.92 4.10 0.56
CA VAL A 79 5.84 3.52 -0.26
C VAL A 79 5.08 4.63 -1.01
N PHE A 80 4.78 5.74 -0.34
CA PHE A 80 4.14 6.90 -0.96
C PHE A 80 4.94 7.44 -2.16
N VAL A 81 6.26 7.63 -2.01
CA VAL A 81 7.11 8.12 -3.11
C VAL A 81 7.12 7.14 -4.28
N ILE A 82 7.17 5.83 -4.01
CA ILE A 82 7.13 4.79 -5.04
C ILE A 82 5.79 4.80 -5.77
N GLU A 83 4.68 4.86 -5.04
CA GLU A 83 3.34 4.92 -5.64
C GLU A 83 3.14 6.17 -6.48
N LEU A 84 3.64 7.31 -6.01
CA LEU A 84 3.60 8.56 -6.76
C LEU A 84 4.41 8.47 -8.05
N ALA A 85 5.60 7.86 -8.01
CA ALA A 85 6.38 7.57 -9.22
C ALA A 85 5.61 6.63 -10.17
N VAL A 86 5.03 5.54 -9.67
CA VAL A 86 4.23 4.59 -10.46
C VAL A 86 3.03 5.30 -11.11
N LEU A 87 2.33 6.15 -10.35
CA LEU A 87 1.26 6.99 -10.87
C LEU A 87 1.76 7.89 -11.99
N MET A 88 2.85 8.62 -11.80
CA MET A 88 3.39 9.50 -12.85
C MET A 88 3.82 8.75 -14.12
N PHE A 89 4.40 7.55 -13.99
CA PHE A 89 4.77 6.72 -15.14
C PHE A 89 3.54 6.12 -15.84
N LYS A 90 2.54 5.65 -15.11
CA LYS A 90 1.34 5.01 -15.68
C LYS A 90 0.27 6.02 -16.13
N PHE A 91 0.23 7.22 -15.55
CA PHE A 91 -0.63 8.35 -15.95
C PHE A 91 0.05 9.36 -16.86
N LYS A 92 1.18 9.02 -17.51
CA LYS A 92 1.73 9.87 -18.56
C LYS A 92 0.60 10.16 -19.56
N PRO A 93 0.14 11.42 -19.71
CA PRO A 93 -0.93 11.71 -20.65
C PRO A 93 -0.40 11.28 -22.01
N SER A 94 -1.09 10.34 -22.64
CA SER A 94 -0.91 10.08 -24.06
C SER A 94 -1.04 11.44 -24.73
N ARG A 95 0.09 12.02 -25.15
CA ARG A 95 0.08 13.17 -26.05
C ARG A 95 -0.53 12.64 -27.34
N SER A 96 -1.85 12.82 -27.47
CA SER A 96 -2.57 12.71 -28.73
C SER A 96 -2.16 13.86 -29.64
#